data_AF-A0A959WXJ7-F1
#
_entry.id   AF-A0A959WXJ7-F1
#
_cell.length_a   1.000
_cell.length_b   1.000
_cell.length_c   1.000
_cell.angle_alpha   90.00
_cell.angle_beta   90.00
_cell.angle_gamma   90.00
#
_symmetry.space_group_name_H-M   'P 1'
#
loop_
_entity.id
_entity.type
_entity.pdbx_description
1 polymer ?
#
loop_
_entity_poly.entity_id
_entity_poly.type
_entity_poly.pdbx_seq_one_letter_code
_entity_poly.pdbx_strand_id
1 'polypeptide(L)'
;TTAARRRARGANPARQIADAAAAAWGRDVREDLLERVSDDGPQRGSGRDARRRHVAGAFRATGPAPGEVWLVDDVVTTGATLSACAHALRRAGARRVCAVAFARVTHDGPRRVAAGV
;
A
#
# COMPACT_ATOMS: atom_id res chain seq x y z
N THR A 1 -1.41 -4.73 -3.86
CA THR A 1 -1.41 -5.77 -4.94
C THR A 1 -2.64 -5.69 -5.84
N THR A 2 -2.49 -5.62 -7.17
CA THR A 2 -3.64 -5.53 -8.11
C THR A 2 -4.36 -6.89 -8.27
N ALA A 3 -5.66 -6.86 -8.60
CA ALA A 3 -6.48 -8.06 -8.79
C ALA A 3 -5.89 -9.07 -9.81
N ALA A 4 -5.19 -8.59 -10.85
CA ALA A 4 -4.50 -9.43 -11.82
C ALA A 4 -3.36 -10.26 -11.21
N ARG A 5 -2.65 -9.74 -10.19
CA ARG A 5 -1.59 -10.48 -9.48
C ARG A 5 -2.15 -11.50 -8.48
N ARG A 6 -3.35 -11.26 -7.90
CA ARG A 6 -4.03 -12.23 -7.02
C ARG A 6 -4.41 -13.52 -7.75
N ARG A 7 -4.90 -13.42 -8.99
CA ARG A 7 -5.37 -14.59 -9.76
C ARG A 7 -4.24 -15.54 -10.22
N ALA A 8 -3.02 -15.05 -10.37
CA ALA A 8 -1.90 -15.86 -10.85
C ALA A 8 -1.21 -16.72 -9.75
N ARG A 9 -1.49 -16.48 -8.46
CA ARG A 9 -0.75 -17.12 -7.35
C ARG A 9 -1.60 -17.89 -6.34
N GLY A 10 -2.93 -17.88 -6.44
CA GLY A 10 -3.83 -18.65 -5.56
C GLY A 10 -3.89 -18.19 -4.09
N ALA A 11 -2.86 -17.54 -3.57
CA ALA A 11 -2.80 -16.96 -2.22
C ALA A 11 -2.86 -15.43 -2.25
N ASN A 12 -3.44 -14.83 -1.20
CA ASN A 12 -3.34 -13.40 -0.92
C ASN A 12 -2.43 -13.21 0.31
N PRO A 13 -1.10 -13.09 0.15
CA PRO A 13 -0.17 -13.04 1.27
C PRO A 13 -0.44 -11.87 2.21
N ALA A 14 -0.83 -10.71 1.67
CA ALA A 14 -1.21 -9.56 2.49
C ALA A 14 -2.40 -9.88 3.42
N ARG A 15 -3.36 -10.69 2.95
CA ARG A 15 -4.48 -11.15 3.79
C ARG A 15 -4.03 -12.11 4.89
N GLN A 16 -3.15 -13.06 4.57
CA GLN A 16 -2.61 -14.00 5.57
C GLN A 16 -1.82 -13.26 6.66
N ILE A 17 -1.01 -12.28 6.27
CA ILE A 17 -0.30 -11.40 7.22
C ILE A 17 -1.31 -10.63 8.08
N ALA A 18 -2.37 -10.09 7.47
CA ALA A 18 -3.40 -9.35 8.19
C ALA A 18 -4.14 -10.23 9.21
N ASP A 19 -4.54 -11.44 8.82
CA ASP A 19 -5.23 -12.39 9.70
C ASP A 19 -4.33 -12.80 10.89
N ALA A 20 -3.05 -13.08 10.64
CA ALA A 20 -2.09 -13.41 11.70
C ALA A 20 -1.85 -12.24 12.66
N ALA A 21 -1.68 -11.02 12.12
CA ALA A 21 -1.49 -9.82 12.91
C ALA A 21 -2.74 -9.45 13.73
N ALA A 22 -3.93 -9.59 13.14
CA ALA A 22 -5.21 -9.39 13.79
C ALA A 22 -5.41 -10.33 14.98
N ALA A 23 -5.11 -11.62 14.80
CA ALA A 23 -5.15 -12.60 15.88
C ALA A 23 -4.16 -12.27 17.02
N ALA A 24 -2.94 -11.86 16.67
CA ALA A 24 -1.91 -11.51 17.66
C ALA A 24 -2.21 -10.20 18.42
N TRP A 25 -2.90 -9.25 17.80
CA TRP A 25 -3.15 -7.92 18.37
C TRP A 25 -4.59 -7.70 18.87
N GLY A 26 -5.46 -8.71 18.76
CA GLY A 26 -6.87 -8.59 19.12
C GLY A 26 -7.61 -7.53 18.29
N ARG A 27 -7.42 -7.54 16.97
CA ARG A 27 -8.00 -6.56 16.04
C ARG A 27 -8.84 -7.25 14.96
N ASP A 28 -9.74 -6.49 14.34
CA ASP A 28 -10.52 -6.96 13.20
C ASP A 28 -9.82 -6.67 11.88
N VAL A 29 -9.95 -7.59 10.91
CA VAL A 29 -9.51 -7.37 9.53
C VAL A 29 -10.67 -6.81 8.70
N ARG A 30 -10.43 -5.66 8.07
CA ARG A 30 -11.41 -4.98 7.20
C ARG A 30 -10.84 -4.80 5.80
N GLU A 31 -11.54 -5.31 4.79
CA GLU A 31 -11.18 -5.16 3.36
C GLU A 31 -12.07 -4.15 2.63
N ASP A 32 -13.05 -3.58 3.33
CA ASP A 32 -14.11 -2.72 2.80
C ASP A 32 -13.88 -1.24 3.07
N LEU A 33 -12.80 -0.85 3.75
CA LEU A 33 -12.53 0.55 4.11
C LEU A 33 -12.04 1.41 2.94
N LEU A 34 -11.52 0.78 1.89
CA LEU A 34 -10.91 1.45 0.75
C LEU A 34 -11.35 0.78 -0.54
N GLU A 35 -11.61 1.59 -1.55
CA GLU A 35 -11.80 1.14 -2.92
C GLU A 35 -10.78 1.81 -3.83
N ARG A 36 -10.39 1.09 -4.89
CA ARG A 36 -9.50 1.64 -5.91
C ARG A 36 -10.34 2.45 -6.90
N VAL A 37 -9.95 3.69 -7.14
CA VAL A 37 -10.54 4.51 -8.20
C VAL A 37 -9.94 4.02 -9.52
N SER A 38 -10.79 3.56 -10.44
CA SER A 38 -10.35 3.10 -11.77
C SER A 38 -9.92 4.30 -12.62
N ASP A 39 -8.72 4.21 -13.20
CA ASP A 39 -8.21 5.16 -14.18
C ASP A 39 -8.67 4.74 -15.59
N ASP A 40 -9.83 5.21 -16.04
CA ASP A 40 -10.16 5.22 -17.47
C ASP A 40 -9.72 6.58 -18.07
N GLY A 41 -8.45 6.71 -18.50
CA GLY A 41 -7.94 7.89 -19.22
C GLY A 41 -6.41 8.02 -19.31
N PRO A 42 -5.83 8.58 -20.40
CA PRO A 42 -4.69 7.98 -21.11
C PRO A 42 -3.31 8.19 -20.48
N GLN A 43 -2.54 7.10 -20.48
CA GLN A 43 -1.09 7.08 -20.35
C GLN A 43 -0.46 7.84 -21.52
N ARG A 44 0.09 9.03 -21.28
CA ARG A 44 1.26 9.59 -21.99
C ARG A 44 1.73 10.87 -21.33
N GLY A 45 2.98 10.84 -20.86
CA GLY A 45 3.77 12.01 -20.50
C GLY A 45 3.35 12.71 -19.21
N SER A 46 3.82 12.24 -18.05
CA SER A 46 3.62 13.03 -16.85
C SER A 46 4.74 12.79 -15.83
N GLY A 47 5.46 13.87 -15.50
CA GLY A 47 6.67 13.87 -14.69
C GLY A 47 6.44 13.43 -13.23
N ARG A 48 7.50 13.54 -12.41
CA ARG A 48 7.49 13.13 -10.98
C ARG A 48 6.26 13.62 -10.20
N ASP A 49 5.79 14.84 -10.48
CA ASP A 49 4.65 15.45 -9.79
C ASP A 49 3.31 14.87 -10.21
N ALA A 50 3.16 14.52 -11.49
CA ALA A 50 1.95 13.87 -11.95
C ALA A 50 1.88 12.42 -11.46
N ARG A 51 3.02 11.71 -11.36
CA ARG A 51 3.08 10.42 -10.64
C ARG A 51 2.67 10.55 -9.17
N ARG A 52 3.10 11.61 -8.48
CA ARG A 52 2.67 11.88 -7.08
C ARG A 52 1.16 12.15 -6.98
N ARG A 53 0.60 12.94 -7.90
CA ARG A 53 -0.85 13.22 -7.96
C ARG A 53 -1.67 11.99 -8.33
N HIS A 54 -1.16 11.15 -9.22
CA HIS A 54 -1.83 9.91 -9.64
C HIS A 54 -1.97 8.91 -8.49
N VAL A 55 -0.95 8.84 -7.63
CA VAL A 55 -0.98 7.98 -6.44
C VAL A 55 -1.99 8.50 -5.42
N ALA A 56 -2.06 9.81 -5.17
CA ALA A 56 -3.00 10.38 -4.17
C ALA A 56 -4.49 10.21 -4.54
N GLY A 57 -4.82 10.05 -5.82
CA GLY A 57 -6.19 9.84 -6.31
C GLY A 57 -6.57 8.38 -6.54
N ALA A 58 -5.63 7.44 -6.41
CA ALA A 58 -5.86 6.04 -6.76
C ALA A 58 -6.78 5.29 -5.80
N PHE A 59 -7.02 5.82 -4.60
CA PHE A 59 -7.86 5.18 -3.57
C PHE A 59 -8.81 6.18 -2.92
N ARG A 60 -10.01 5.70 -2.61
CA ARG A 60 -11.04 6.44 -1.86
C ARG A 60 -11.48 5.61 -0.67
N ALA A 61 -11.73 6.27 0.46
CA ALA A 61 -12.39 5.62 1.60
C ALA A 61 -13.88 5.43 1.28
N THR A 62 -14.43 4.27 1.59
CA THR A 62 -15.84 3.93 1.33
C THR A 62 -16.80 4.59 2.31
N GLY A 63 -16.29 5.12 3.42
CA GLY A 63 -17.04 5.83 4.46
C GLY A 63 -16.10 6.42 5.52
N PRO A 64 -16.64 6.85 6.68
CA PRO A 64 -15.83 7.31 7.81
C PRO A 64 -14.84 6.23 8.26
N ALA A 65 -13.57 6.60 8.37
CA ALA A 65 -12.53 5.66 8.79
C ALA A 65 -12.47 5.55 10.32
N PRO A 66 -12.11 4.37 10.88
CA PRO A 66 -11.80 4.22 12.29
C PRO A 66 -10.69 5.18 12.73
N GLY A 67 -10.67 5.53 14.03
CA GLY A 67 -9.65 6.44 14.57
C GLY A 67 -8.20 5.94 14.40
N GLU A 68 -8.01 4.62 14.37
CA GLU A 68 -6.73 3.97 14.15
C GLU A 68 -6.88 2.84 13.11
N VAL A 69 -6.02 2.84 12.08
CA VAL A 69 -6.03 1.82 11.02
C VAL A 69 -4.62 1.32 10.73
N TRP A 70 -4.48 0.01 10.53
CA TRP A 70 -3.26 -0.65 10.10
C TRP A 70 -3.42 -1.17 8.68
N LEU A 71 -2.63 -0.62 7.77
CA LEU A 71 -2.55 -1.09 6.38
C LEU A 71 -1.57 -2.24 6.30
N VAL A 72 -1.96 -3.32 5.63
CA VAL A 72 -1.12 -4.51 5.45
C VAL A 72 -0.86 -4.72 3.97
N ASP A 73 0.42 -4.88 3.60
CA ASP A 73 0.84 -5.31 2.27
C ASP A 73 1.88 -6.44 2.41
N ASP A 74 2.13 -7.18 1.34
CA ASP A 74 3.16 -8.22 1.36
C ASP A 74 4.56 -7.62 1.14
N VAL A 75 4.72 -6.82 0.08
CA VAL A 75 6.01 -6.21 -0.28
C VAL A 75 5.84 -4.73 -0.58
N VAL A 76 6.60 -3.91 0.15
CA VAL A 76 6.68 -2.47 -0.09
C VAL A 76 7.85 -2.15 -1.02
N THR A 77 7.56 -1.55 -2.17
CA THR A 77 8.59 -0.99 -3.05
C THR A 77 8.84 0.47 -2.70
N THR A 78 8.21 1.40 -3.41
CA THR A 78 8.34 2.85 -3.17
C THR A 78 7.45 3.34 -2.01
N GLY A 79 6.52 2.50 -1.53
CA GLY A 79 5.50 2.91 -0.55
C GLY A 79 4.36 3.75 -1.14
N ALA A 80 4.31 3.94 -2.47
CA ALA A 80 3.28 4.74 -3.13
C ALA A 80 1.86 4.27 -2.81
N THR A 81 1.58 2.96 -2.95
CA THR A 81 0.24 2.39 -2.66
C THR A 81 -0.19 2.62 -1.22
N LEU A 82 0.66 2.26 -0.24
CA LEU A 82 0.36 2.48 1.18
C LEU A 82 0.17 3.97 1.51
N SER A 83 0.95 4.85 0.89
CA SER A 83 0.83 6.30 1.09
C SER A 83 -0.52 6.82 0.57
N ALA A 84 -0.97 6.35 -0.59
CA ALA A 84 -2.28 6.68 -1.15
C ALA A 84 -3.42 6.24 -0.23
N CYS A 85 -3.39 4.97 0.20
CA CYS A 85 -4.38 4.41 1.12
C CYS A 85 -4.42 5.20 2.44
N ALA A 86 -3.25 5.50 3.01
CA ALA A 86 -3.16 6.27 4.24
C ALA A 86 -3.69 7.70 4.08
N HIS A 87 -3.44 8.33 2.94
CA HIS A 87 -3.98 9.65 2.64
C HIS A 87 -5.52 9.62 2.57
N ALA A 88 -6.10 8.65 1.86
CA ALA A 88 -7.55 8.48 1.76
C ALA A 88 -8.21 8.24 3.12
N LEU A 89 -7.63 7.37 3.96
CA LEU A 89 -8.15 7.08 5.31
C LEU A 89 -8.06 8.29 6.25
N ARG A 90 -6.95 9.04 6.20
CA ARG A 90 -6.80 10.27 7.00
C ARG A 90 -7.83 11.32 6.62
N ARG A 91 -8.08 11.50 5.31
CA ARG A 91 -9.15 12.39 4.83
C ARG A 91 -10.55 11.95 5.29
N ALA A 92 -10.73 10.65 5.53
CA ALA A 92 -11.97 10.08 6.06
C ALA A 92 -12.05 10.05 7.59
N GLY A 93 -11.10 10.67 8.31
CA GLY A 93 -11.16 10.85 9.76
C GLY A 93 -10.22 9.96 10.58
N ALA A 94 -9.40 9.10 9.96
CA ALA A 94 -8.43 8.30 10.70
C ALA A 94 -7.34 9.19 11.32
N ARG A 95 -7.21 9.12 12.65
CA ARG A 95 -6.21 9.89 13.43
C ARG A 95 -4.83 9.26 13.36
N ARG A 96 -4.77 7.92 13.32
CA ARG A 96 -3.53 7.15 13.19
C ARG A 96 -3.66 6.15 12.05
N VAL A 97 -2.70 6.19 11.13
CA VAL A 97 -2.56 5.18 10.08
C VAL A 97 -1.14 4.64 10.11
N CYS A 98 -1.00 3.36 10.40
CA CYS A 98 0.25 2.61 10.41
C CYS A 98 0.28 1.65 9.21
N ALA A 99 1.48 1.25 8.79
CA ALA A 99 1.63 0.27 7.71
C ALA A 99 2.58 -0.85 8.13
N VAL A 100 2.21 -2.07 7.78
CA VAL A 100 2.98 -3.29 8.06
C VAL A 100 3.15 -4.03 6.74
N ALA A 101 4.37 -4.51 6.52
CA ALA A 101 4.64 -5.38 5.39
C ALA A 101 5.71 -6.40 5.74
N PHE A 102 5.68 -7.53 5.05
CA PHE A 102 6.64 -8.60 5.26
C PHE A 102 8.04 -8.22 4.76
N ALA A 103 8.12 -7.54 3.62
CA ALA A 103 9.39 -7.10 3.07
C ALA A 103 9.32 -5.68 2.50
N ARG A 104 10.48 -5.01 2.47
CA ARG A 104 10.68 -3.75 1.77
C ARG A 104 11.82 -3.89 0.77
N VAL A 105 11.60 -3.45 -0.46
CA VAL A 105 12.66 -3.34 -1.46
C VAL A 105 13.53 -2.13 -1.10
N THR A 106 14.79 -2.38 -0.79
CA THR A 106 15.82 -1.34 -0.66
C THR A 106 16.50 -1.16 -2.02
N HIS A 107 16.73 0.09 -2.40
CA HIS A 107 17.58 0.40 -3.55
C HIS A 107 18.96 0.74 -3.02
N ASP A 108 19.81 -0.27 -2.82
CA ASP A 108 21.23 0.00 -2.66
C ASP A 108 21.75 0.44 -4.04
N GLY A 109 22.24 1.68 -4.13
CA GLY A 109 23.06 2.09 -5.27
C GLY A 109 24.26 1.13 -5.41
N PRO A 110 24.90 1.05 -6.60
CA PRO A 110 25.96 0.07 -6.83
C PRO A 110 26.99 0.15 -5.70
N ARG A 111 27.07 -0.92 -4.90
CA ARG A 111 28.12 -1.05 -3.89
C ARG A 111 29.43 -1.10 -4.67
N ARG A 112 30.20 0.00 -4.64
CA ARG A 112 31.59 -0.04 -5.07
C ARG A 112 32.27 -1.05 -4.16
N VAL A 113 32.49 -2.25 -4.69
CA VAL A 113 33.42 -3.19 -4.07
C VAL A 113 34.75 -2.47 -4.13
N ALA A 114 35.26 -2.03 -2.97
CA ALA A 114 36.61 -1.52 -2.89
C ALA A 114 37.51 -2.70 -3.29
N ALA A 115 38.04 -2.63 -4.52
CA ALA A 115 39.14 -3.49 -4.93
C ALA A 115 40.35 -3.07 -4.09
N GLY A 116 40.50 -3.71 -2.94
CA GLY A 116 41.76 -3.74 -2.22
C GLY A 116 42.56 -4.95 -2.69
N VAL A 117 43.56 -4.68 -3.54
CA VAL A 117 44.90 -5.31 -3.56
C VAL A 117 45.80 -4.44 -4.42
#